data_AF-A0A5E7ZSV3-F1
#
_entry.id   AF-A0A5E7ZSV3-F1
#
_cell.length_a   1.000
_cell.length_b   1.000
_cell.length_c   1.000
_cell.angle_alpha   90.00
_cell.angle_beta   90.00
_cell.angle_gamma   90.00
#
_symmetry.space_group_name_H-M   'P 1'
#
loop_
_entity.id
_entity.type
_entity.pdbx_description
1 polymer ?
#
loop_
_entity_poly.entity_id
_entity_poly.type
_entity_poly.pdbx_seq_one_letter_code
_entity_poly.pdbx_strand_id
1 'polypeptide(L)'
;MKHLAFALAAAALSIASCATMSTPSVETAAHIGTAIDRAQAAYDRIALAADVVLPFVSDDRAARIRLAMSLAERGLLAARSAATATEQLAALKQAEAATATIETTTVGPR
;
A
#
# COMPACT_ATOMS: atom_id res chain seq x y z
N MET A 1 -14.62 -13.15 -26.13
CA MET A 1 -15.60 -12.49 -25.22
C MET A 1 -15.67 -13.13 -23.83
N LYS A 2 -15.53 -14.46 -23.68
CA LYS A 2 -15.63 -15.16 -22.38
C LYS A 2 -14.50 -14.84 -21.36
N HIS A 3 -13.30 -14.49 -21.82
CA HIS A 3 -12.15 -14.15 -20.96
C HIS A 3 -12.18 -12.71 -20.41
N LEU A 4 -12.89 -11.80 -21.10
CA LEU A 4 -13.03 -10.40 -20.68
C LEU A 4 -13.94 -10.26 -19.45
N ALA A 5 -14.98 -11.10 -19.36
CA ALA A 5 -15.89 -11.13 -18.21
C ALA A 5 -15.20 -11.63 -16.92
N PHE A 6 -14.28 -12.59 -17.03
CA PHE A 6 -13.55 -13.13 -15.88
C PHE A 6 -12.55 -12.11 -15.29
N ALA A 7 -11.86 -11.34 -16.14
CA ALA A 7 -10.94 -10.29 -15.71
C ALA A 7 -11.68 -9.13 -15.00
N LEU A 8 -12.87 -8.77 -15.50
CA LEU A 8 -13.70 -7.72 -14.91
C LEU A 8 -14.23 -8.12 -13.52
N ALA A 9 -14.61 -9.39 -13.34
CA ALA A 9 -15.11 -9.91 -12.07
C ALA A 9 -14.02 -9.99 -10.99
N ALA A 10 -12.79 -10.35 -11.35
CA ALA A 10 -11.66 -10.35 -10.42
C ALA A 10 -11.26 -8.92 -10.00
N ALA A 11 -11.30 -7.96 -10.93
CA ALA A 11 -11.11 -6.55 -10.63
C ALA A 11 -12.21 -6.02 -9.70
N ALA A 12 -13.48 -6.35 -9.97
CA ALA A 12 -14.60 -5.96 -9.11
C ALA A 12 -14.53 -6.55 -7.70
N LEU A 13 -14.09 -7.80 -7.55
CA LEU A 13 -13.90 -8.44 -6.23
C LEU A 13 -12.77 -7.76 -5.43
N SER A 14 -11.72 -7.32 -6.12
CA SER A 14 -10.59 -6.61 -5.51
C SER A 14 -11.00 -5.21 -5.04
N ILE A 15 -11.85 -4.51 -5.80
CA ILE A 15 -12.35 -3.17 -5.47
C ILE A 15 -13.43 -3.25 -4.37
N ALA A 16 -14.32 -4.26 -4.41
CA ALA A 16 -15.35 -4.47 -3.39
C ALA A 16 -14.75 -4.86 -2.03
N SER A 17 -13.61 -5.56 -2.01
CA SER A 17 -12.93 -5.92 -0.76
C SER A 17 -12.25 -4.72 -0.08
N CYS A 18 -11.97 -3.64 -0.81
CA CYS A 18 -11.50 -2.37 -0.25
C CYS A 18 -12.65 -1.47 0.22
N ALA A 19 -13.88 -1.66 -0.30
CA ALA A 19 -15.04 -0.85 0.12
C ALA A 19 -15.46 -1.12 1.57
N THR A 20 -15.16 -2.31 2.10
CA THR A 20 -15.37 -2.69 3.51
C THR A 20 -14.15 -2.44 4.41
N MET A 21 -13.04 -1.95 3.87
CA MET A 21 -11.92 -1.53 4.72
C MET A 21 -12.26 -0.22 5.39
N SER A 22 -12.41 -0.26 6.71
CA SER A 22 -12.42 0.94 7.55
C SER A 22 -11.23 1.80 7.18
N THR A 23 -11.49 3.06 6.86
CA THR A 23 -10.43 4.02 6.62
C THR A 23 -9.55 4.08 7.88
N PRO A 24 -8.22 3.89 7.78
CA PRO A 24 -7.37 3.99 8.95
C PRO A 24 -7.50 5.39 9.57
N SER A 25 -7.48 5.47 10.90
CA SER A 25 -7.41 6.76 11.59
C SER A 25 -6.10 7.48 11.23
N VAL A 26 -6.05 8.80 11.40
CA VAL A 26 -4.82 9.60 11.17
C VAL A 26 -3.63 9.03 11.95
N GLU A 27 -3.87 8.61 13.19
CA GLU A 27 -2.85 7.97 14.03
C GLU A 27 -2.38 6.62 13.47
N THR A 28 -3.32 5.81 12.95
CA THR A 28 -3.00 4.52 12.32
C THR A 28 -2.21 4.71 11.04
N ALA A 29 -2.59 5.69 10.21
CA ALA A 29 -1.87 6.03 8.99
C ALA A 29 -0.43 6.50 9.29
N ALA A 30 -0.25 7.37 10.29
CA ALA A 30 1.08 7.80 10.74
C ALA A 30 1.93 6.63 11.26
N HIS A 31 1.32 5.71 12.02
CA HIS A 31 1.99 4.50 12.50
C HIS A 31 2.44 3.60 11.35
N ILE A 32 1.57 3.39 10.34
CA ILE A 32 1.89 2.62 9.13
C ILE A 32 3.06 3.27 8.38
N GLY A 33 3.05 4.59 8.18
CA GLY A 33 4.16 5.32 7.56
C GLY A 33 5.48 5.10 8.30
N THR A 34 5.47 5.25 9.62
CA THR A 34 6.65 5.02 10.48
C THR A 34 7.16 3.57 10.38
N ALA A 35 6.25 2.59 10.30
CA ALA A 35 6.61 1.18 10.15
C ALA A 35 7.27 0.89 8.79
N ILE A 36 6.74 1.50 7.72
CA ILE A 36 7.32 1.42 6.38
C ILE A 36 8.72 2.05 6.34
N ASP A 37 8.91 3.21 6.97
CA ASP A 37 10.23 3.86 7.03
C ASP A 37 11.26 3.02 7.79
N ARG A 38 10.84 2.42 8.90
CA ARG A 38 11.69 1.49 9.65
C ARG A 38 12.06 0.26 8.81
N ALA A 39 11.11 -0.27 8.04
CA ALA A 39 11.35 -1.41 7.17
C ALA A 39 12.30 -1.06 6.01
N GLN A 40 12.17 0.14 5.42
CA GLN A 40 13.12 0.65 4.42
C GLN A 40 14.53 0.75 5.00
N ALA A 41 14.68 1.39 6.17
CA ALA A 41 15.99 1.51 6.81
C ALA A 41 16.63 0.15 7.14
N ALA A 42 15.82 -0.86 7.48
CA ALA A 42 16.29 -2.23 7.67
C ALA A 42 16.74 -2.87 6.35
N TYR A 43 15.97 -2.70 5.28
CA TYR A 43 16.32 -3.16 3.94
C TYR A 43 17.64 -2.55 3.46
N ASP A 44 17.82 -1.24 3.61
CA ASP A 44 19.05 -0.55 3.17
C ASP A 44 20.29 -1.08 3.89
N ARG A 45 20.19 -1.36 5.21
CA ARG A 45 21.27 -2.00 5.98
C ARG A 45 21.57 -3.40 5.49
N ILE A 46 20.54 -4.19 5.17
CA ILE A 46 20.70 -5.56 4.64
C ILE A 46 21.34 -5.50 3.24
N ALA A 47 20.95 -4.55 2.41
CA ALA A 47 21.49 -4.38 1.06
C ALA A 47 22.99 -4.05 1.11
N LEU A 48 23.39 -3.10 1.96
CA LEU A 48 24.80 -2.80 2.21
C LEU A 48 25.59 -4.02 2.70
N ALA A 49 25.01 -4.80 3.63
CA ALA A 49 25.66 -6.02 4.11
C ALA A 49 25.74 -7.10 3.02
N ALA A 50 24.72 -7.21 2.16
CA ALA A 50 24.70 -8.16 1.06
C ALA A 50 25.80 -7.84 0.05
N ASP A 51 26.03 -6.57 -0.30
CA ASP A 51 27.11 -6.17 -1.21
C ASP A 51 28.50 -6.61 -0.72
N VAL A 52 28.71 -6.61 0.60
CA VAL A 52 29.94 -7.10 1.22
C VAL A 52 30.02 -8.63 1.18
N VAL A 53 28.92 -9.34 1.40
CA VAL A 53 28.92 -10.81 1.59
C VAL A 53 28.79 -11.59 0.27
N LEU A 54 28.11 -11.03 -0.73
CA LEU A 54 27.81 -11.70 -2.00
C LEU A 54 29.04 -12.26 -2.72
N PRO A 55 30.22 -11.59 -2.75
CA PRO A 55 31.43 -12.14 -3.37
C PRO A 55 32.01 -13.38 -2.69
N PHE A 56 31.62 -13.64 -1.43
CA PHE A 56 32.19 -14.72 -0.61
C PHE A 56 31.27 -15.93 -0.46
N VAL A 57 30.12 -15.94 -1.14
CA VAL A 57 29.18 -17.07 -1.15
C VAL A 57 29.17 -17.74 -2.52
N SER A 58 28.65 -18.97 -2.61
CA SER A 58 28.47 -19.64 -3.89
C SER A 58 27.44 -18.90 -4.76
N ASP A 59 27.56 -19.03 -6.09
CA ASP A 59 26.69 -18.36 -7.05
C ASP A 59 25.20 -18.68 -6.82
N ASP A 60 24.86 -19.93 -6.51
CA ASP A 60 23.49 -20.33 -6.18
C ASP A 60 22.95 -19.63 -4.93
N ARG A 61 23.81 -19.44 -3.92
CA ARG A 61 23.43 -18.71 -2.70
C ARG A 61 23.32 -17.22 -2.96
N ALA A 62 24.22 -16.64 -3.76
CA ALA A 62 24.15 -15.25 -4.21
C ALA A 62 22.86 -14.98 -4.98
N ALA A 63 22.47 -15.88 -5.90
CA ALA A 63 21.23 -15.78 -6.66
C ALA A 63 19.99 -15.79 -5.74
N ARG A 64 19.95 -16.68 -4.74
CA ARG A 64 18.87 -16.71 -3.74
C ARG A 64 18.81 -15.44 -2.89
N ILE A 65 19.95 -14.89 -2.49
CA ILE A 65 20.01 -13.63 -1.72
C ILE A 65 19.46 -12.48 -2.57
N ARG A 66 19.91 -12.34 -3.83
CA ARG A 66 19.41 -11.31 -4.76
C ARG A 66 17.92 -11.43 -5.01
N LEU A 67 17.41 -12.66 -5.16
CA LEU A 67 15.98 -12.92 -5.30
C LEU A 67 15.22 -12.45 -4.04
N ALA A 68 15.65 -12.85 -2.85
CA ALA A 68 15.02 -12.44 -1.59
C ALA A 68 14.99 -10.90 -1.44
N MET A 69 16.09 -10.22 -1.79
CA MET A 69 16.15 -8.76 -1.78
C MET A 69 15.16 -8.15 -2.77
N SER A 70 15.08 -8.67 -4.00
CA SER A 70 14.13 -8.17 -5.00
C SER A 70 12.66 -8.33 -4.59
N LEU A 71 12.33 -9.39 -3.83
CA LEU A 71 10.99 -9.59 -3.28
C LEU A 71 10.70 -8.62 -2.13
N ALA A 72 11.68 -8.38 -1.26
CA ALA A 72 11.55 -7.40 -0.17
C ALA A 72 11.33 -5.98 -0.72
N GLU A 73 12.08 -5.59 -1.76
CA GLU A 73 11.91 -4.29 -2.42
C GLU A 73 10.51 -4.12 -3.03
N ARG A 74 10.02 -5.14 -3.75
CA ARG A 74 8.65 -5.15 -4.28
C ARG A 74 7.60 -5.09 -3.17
N GLY A 75 7.83 -5.77 -2.06
CA GLY A 75 6.96 -5.72 -0.89
C GLY A 75 6.90 -4.32 -0.26
N LEU A 76 8.04 -3.63 -0.14
CA LEU A 76 8.11 -2.26 0.37
C LEU A 76 7.40 -1.26 -0.55
N LEU A 77 7.59 -1.40 -1.87
CA LEU A 77 6.87 -0.60 -2.87
C LEU A 77 5.35 -0.82 -2.79
N ALA A 78 4.92 -2.07 -2.67
CA ALA A 78 3.52 -2.41 -2.48
C ALA A 78 2.94 -1.79 -1.20
N ALA A 79 3.67 -1.88 -0.08
CA ALA A 79 3.25 -1.29 1.19
C ALA A 79 3.09 0.24 1.10
N ARG A 80 4.04 0.95 0.47
CA ARG A 80 3.93 2.40 0.22
C ARG A 80 2.73 2.73 -0.64
N SER A 81 2.54 2.00 -1.75
CA SER A 81 1.40 2.23 -2.65
C SER A 81 0.06 2.04 -1.94
N ALA A 82 -0.04 1.03 -1.06
CA ALA A 82 -1.22 0.78 -0.27
C ALA A 82 -1.47 1.90 0.75
N ALA A 83 -0.42 2.40 1.41
CA ALA A 83 -0.53 3.52 2.34
C ALA A 83 -1.03 4.79 1.63
N THR A 84 -0.46 5.15 0.48
CA THR A 84 -0.93 6.31 -0.30
C THR A 84 -2.38 6.15 -0.78
N ALA A 85 -2.77 4.94 -1.22
CA ALA A 85 -4.15 4.68 -1.61
C ALA A 85 -5.12 4.86 -0.43
N THR A 86 -4.73 4.46 0.79
CA THR A 86 -5.54 4.68 1.99
C THR A 86 -5.68 6.15 2.35
N GLU A 87 -4.63 6.95 2.16
CA GLU A 87 -4.68 8.41 2.37
C GLU A 87 -5.62 9.10 1.37
N GLN A 88 -5.54 8.71 0.09
CA GLN A 88 -6.43 9.24 -0.95
C GLN A 88 -7.90 8.91 -0.67
N LEU A 89 -8.18 7.69 -0.22
CA LEU A 89 -9.54 7.29 0.16
C LEU A 89 -10.06 8.05 1.40
N ALA A 90 -9.19 8.34 2.37
CA ALA A 90 -9.53 9.18 3.51
C ALA A 90 -9.89 10.61 3.10
N ALA A 91 -9.08 11.22 2.23
CA ALA A 91 -9.32 12.56 1.71
C ALA A 91 -10.65 12.63 0.93
N LEU A 92 -10.96 11.61 0.13
CA LEU A 92 -12.24 11.52 -0.60
C LEU A 92 -13.44 11.46 0.36
N LYS A 93 -13.40 10.59 1.37
CA LYS A 93 -14.50 10.51 2.37
C LYS A 93 -14.66 11.81 3.16
N GLN A 94 -13.57 12.52 3.43
CA GLN A 94 -13.64 13.82 4.08
C GLN A 94 -14.28 14.87 3.16
N ALA A 95 -13.97 14.86 1.86
CA ALA A 95 -14.61 15.73 0.88
C ALA A 95 -16.10 15.41 0.71
N GLU A 96 -16.48 14.13 0.70
CA GLU A 96 -17.89 13.69 0.68
C GLU A 96 -18.65 14.16 1.93
N ALA A 97 -18.07 13.99 3.12
CA ALA A 97 -18.66 14.46 4.38
C ALA A 97 -18.82 15.99 4.41
N ALA A 98 -17.83 16.74 3.91
CA ALA A 98 -17.91 18.19 3.79
C ALA A 98 -19.03 18.61 2.81
N THR A 99 -19.20 17.89 1.70
CA THR A 99 -20.25 18.13 0.71
C THR A 99 -21.64 17.85 1.28
N ALA A 100 -21.82 16.75 2.02
CA ALA A 100 -23.08 16.43 2.70
C ALA A 100 -23.49 17.47 3.75
N THR A 101 -22.51 18.11 4.40
CA THR A 101 -22.73 19.21 5.35
C THR A 101 -23.24 20.48 4.64
N ILE A 102 -22.75 20.74 3.41
CA ILE A 102 -23.21 21.87 2.59
C ILE A 102 -24.64 21.63 2.11
N GLU A 103 -24.97 20.44 1.62
CA GLU A 103 -26.33 20.10 1.17
C GLU A 103 -27.37 20.24 2.29
N THR A 104 -27.06 19.74 3.48
CA THR A 104 -27.93 19.86 4.66
C THR A 104 -28.08 21.30 5.17
N THR A 105 -27.05 22.14 5.01
CA THR A 105 -27.12 23.56 5.39
C THR A 105 -27.86 24.41 4.35
N THR A 106 -27.84 24.01 3.07
CA THR A 106 -28.50 24.74 1.97
C THR A 106 -29.99 24.40 1.87
N VAL A 107 -30.42 23.25 2.40
CA VAL A 107 -31.83 22.86 2.56
C VAL A 107 -32.28 23.16 4.00
N GLY A 108 -32.33 24.45 4.36
CA GLY A 108 -32.93 24.88 5.63
C GLY A 108 -34.44 24.58 5.69
N PRO A 109 -35.01 24.34 6.88
CA PRO A 109 -36.42 24.01 7.03
C PRO A 109 -37.28 25.21 6.61
N ARG A 110 -38.21 24.98 5.67
CA ARG A 110 -39.32 25.90 5.42
C ARG A 110 -40.44 25.62 6.41
#